data_AF-A0A3P6Q2M8-F1
#
_entry.id   AF-A0A3P6Q2M8-F1
#
_cell.length_a   1.000
_cell.length_b   1.000
_cell.length_c   1.000
_cell.angle_alpha   90.00
_cell.angle_beta   90.00
_cell.angle_gamma   90.00
#
_symmetry.space_group_name_H-M   'P 1'
#
loop_
_entity.id
_entity.type
_entity.pdbx_description
1 polymer ?
#
loop_
_entity_poly.entity_id
_entity_poly.type
_entity_poly.pdbx_seq_one_letter_code
_entity_poly.pdbx_strand_id
1 'polypeptide(L)'
;MDTQRIKRVQVDGLVLTKIITHSQEETLLSSDSVSGVLLGLTVGDTLEITNCFPLPKLTDDDQSSGEAVSAYEFDMIRNMRQLNSDYLSVGFYQSGYGSSFLSRSTLESLFQYQMQISEAVLLTYDPSCATRGQLGMKAFHLSEQILNAMLDTEMRLRLNPNLKVRHNFEFIIFVFGRESSLLIPSYGLAVT
;
A
#
# COMPACT_ATOMS: atom_id res chain seq x y z
N MET A 1 8.56 3.88 -25.09
CA MET A 1 7.96 2.94 -24.14
C MET A 1 6.88 3.72 -23.45
N ASP A 2 5.63 3.49 -23.83
CA ASP A 2 4.50 4.18 -23.22
C ASP A 2 4.42 3.77 -21.76
N THR A 3 4.76 4.68 -20.84
CA THR A 3 4.55 4.48 -19.42
C THR A 3 3.05 4.35 -19.22
N GLN A 4 2.57 3.12 -19.05
CA GLN A 4 1.16 2.84 -18.88
C GLN A 4 0.73 3.37 -17.52
N ARG A 5 0.14 4.57 -17.53
CA ARG A 5 -0.29 5.26 -16.31
C ARG A 5 -1.47 4.51 -15.71
N ILE A 6 -1.30 3.98 -14.50
CA ILE A 6 -2.41 3.38 -13.74
C ILE A 6 -3.45 4.46 -13.47
N LYS A 7 -4.68 4.20 -13.88
CA LYS A 7 -5.84 5.08 -13.61
C LYS A 7 -6.72 4.55 -12.50
N ARG A 8 -6.70 3.23 -12.28
CA ARG A 8 -7.59 2.54 -11.34
C ARG A 8 -6.81 1.48 -10.59
N VAL A 9 -7.13 1.32 -9.31
CA VAL A 9 -6.63 0.24 -8.46
C VAL A 9 -7.83 -0.59 -8.03
N GLN A 10 -7.85 -1.86 -8.40
CA GLN A 10 -8.85 -2.84 -8.02
C GLN A 10 -8.26 -3.74 -6.94
N VAL A 11 -8.98 -3.89 -5.83
CA VAL A 11 -8.53 -4.69 -4.69
C VAL A 11 -9.50 -5.84 -4.48
N ASP A 12 -8.99 -7.07 -4.41
CA ASP A 12 -9.80 -8.24 -4.15
C ASP A 12 -10.25 -8.31 -2.68
N GLY A 13 -11.42 -8.90 -2.43
CA GLY A 13 -12.00 -9.02 -1.09
C GLY A 13 -11.13 -9.86 -0.14
N LEU A 14 -10.34 -10.79 -0.69
CA LEU A 14 -9.36 -11.55 0.07
C LEU A 14 -8.27 -10.65 0.69
N VAL A 15 -7.76 -9.70 -0.09
CA VAL A 15 -6.73 -8.74 0.35
C VAL A 15 -7.28 -7.85 1.46
N LEU A 16 -8.50 -7.33 1.26
CA LEU A 16 -9.22 -6.55 2.26
C LEU A 16 -9.32 -7.30 3.59
N THR A 17 -9.78 -8.55 3.54
CA THR A 17 -9.97 -9.38 4.73
C THR A 17 -8.66 -9.63 5.45
N LYS A 18 -7.58 -9.96 4.72
CA LYS A 18 -6.25 -10.17 5.30
C LYS A 18 -5.71 -8.92 6.00
N ILE A 19 -5.85 -7.74 5.38
CA ILE A 19 -5.39 -6.47 5.98
C ILE A 19 -6.19 -6.18 7.25
N ILE A 20 -7.51 -6.37 7.23
CA ILE A 20 -8.36 -6.16 8.40
C ILE A 20 -7.98 -7.12 9.52
N THR A 21 -7.88 -8.42 9.25
CA THR A 21 -7.49 -9.42 10.24
C THR A 21 -6.11 -9.11 10.84
N HIS A 22 -5.11 -8.83 10.01
CA HIS A 22 -3.77 -8.47 10.47
C HIS A 22 -3.79 -7.21 11.36
N SER A 23 -4.54 -6.18 10.94
CA SER A 23 -4.66 -4.97 11.75
C SER A 23 -5.29 -5.24 13.12
N GLN A 24 -6.29 -6.10 13.18
CA GLN A 24 -7.02 -6.41 14.42
C GLN A 24 -6.19 -7.27 15.36
N GLU A 25 -5.56 -8.33 14.83
CA GLU A 25 -4.68 -9.21 15.61
C GLU A 25 -3.55 -8.41 16.25
N GLU A 26 -2.92 -7.54 15.48
CA GLU A 26 -1.76 -6.80 15.94
C GLU A 26 -2.13 -5.62 16.85
N THR A 27 -3.33 -5.02 16.68
CA THR A 27 -3.88 -4.03 17.63
C THR A 27 -3.99 -4.60 19.05
N LEU A 28 -4.26 -5.91 19.18
CA LEU A 28 -4.38 -6.56 20.48
C LEU A 28 -3.01 -6.75 21.15
N LEU A 29 -1.95 -6.82 20.36
CA LEU A 29 -0.59 -7.12 20.81
C LEU A 29 0.24 -5.86 21.03
N SER A 30 0.04 -4.82 20.20
CA SER A 30 0.78 -3.56 20.26
C SER A 30 -0.02 -2.40 19.64
N SER A 31 0.27 -1.16 20.05
CA SER A 31 -0.39 0.05 19.49
C SER A 31 0.26 0.56 18.19
N ASP A 32 1.15 -0.24 17.59
CA ASP A 32 1.98 0.20 16.47
C ASP A 32 1.36 -0.12 15.12
N SER A 33 1.69 0.72 14.13
CA SER A 33 1.27 0.50 12.75
C SER A 33 1.83 -0.80 12.20
N VAL A 34 1.03 -1.49 11.40
CA VAL A 34 1.39 -2.72 10.70
C VAL A 34 1.64 -2.45 9.24
N SER A 35 2.52 -3.23 8.63
CA SER A 35 2.81 -3.15 7.19
C SER A 35 2.86 -4.53 6.56
N GLY A 36 2.75 -4.57 5.24
CA GLY A 36 2.88 -5.80 4.47
C GLY A 36 3.01 -5.54 2.98
N VAL A 37 3.31 -6.59 2.23
CA VAL A 37 3.52 -6.51 0.78
C VAL A 37 2.22 -6.81 0.03
N LEU A 38 1.98 -6.07 -1.04
CA LEU A 38 0.86 -6.23 -1.95
C LEU A 38 1.30 -6.98 -3.19
N LEU A 39 0.53 -7.99 -3.57
CA LEU A 39 0.77 -8.82 -4.72
C LEU A 39 -0.36 -8.66 -5.74
N GLY A 40 0.00 -8.58 -7.00
CA GLY A 40 -0.98 -8.30 -8.05
C GLY A 40 -0.38 -8.22 -9.43
N LEU A 41 -1.21 -7.82 -10.38
CA LEU A 41 -0.87 -7.72 -11.80
C LEU A 41 -1.53 -6.48 -12.38
N THR A 42 -0.85 -5.83 -13.32
CA THR A 42 -1.43 -4.73 -14.08
C THR A 42 -2.08 -5.28 -15.35
N VAL A 43 -3.36 -4.98 -15.54
CA VAL A 43 -4.13 -5.35 -16.73
C VAL A 43 -4.68 -4.08 -17.35
N GLY A 44 -4.05 -3.63 -18.45
CA GLY A 44 -4.45 -2.38 -19.09
C GLY A 44 -4.14 -1.18 -18.20
N ASP A 45 -5.13 -0.32 -17.94
CA ASP A 45 -4.97 0.87 -17.08
C ASP A 45 -5.36 0.63 -15.61
N THR A 46 -5.58 -0.64 -15.25
CA THR A 46 -6.05 -1.07 -13.93
C THR A 46 -5.01 -1.96 -13.27
N LEU A 47 -4.61 -1.59 -12.06
CA LEU A 47 -3.78 -2.43 -11.19
C LEU A 47 -4.69 -3.33 -10.36
N GLU A 48 -4.61 -4.64 -10.57
CA GLU A 48 -5.35 -5.63 -9.81
C GLU A 48 -4.50 -6.17 -8.67
N ILE A 49 -4.92 -5.89 -7.43
CA ILE A 49 -4.32 -6.41 -6.21
C ILE A 49 -5.14 -7.62 -5.77
N THR A 50 -4.58 -8.80 -5.99
CA THR A 50 -5.26 -10.09 -5.78
C THR A 50 -4.84 -10.77 -4.49
N ASN A 51 -3.64 -10.49 -4.00
CA ASN A 51 -3.12 -11.10 -2.78
C ASN A 51 -2.23 -10.14 -1.98
N CYS A 52 -1.99 -10.47 -0.71
CA CYS A 52 -1.06 -9.75 0.16
C CYS A 52 -0.57 -10.67 1.28
N PHE A 53 0.56 -10.31 1.89
CA PHE A 53 1.03 -10.95 3.12
C PHE A 53 1.59 -9.90 4.10
N PRO A 54 1.43 -10.13 5.41
CA PRO A 54 1.97 -9.25 6.44
C PRO A 54 3.50 -9.34 6.48
N LEU A 55 4.16 -8.21 6.74
CA LEU A 55 5.57 -8.21 7.10
C LEU A 55 5.70 -8.28 8.63
N PRO A 56 6.64 -9.09 9.16
CA PRO A 56 6.89 -9.11 10.59
C PRO A 56 7.43 -7.74 11.04
N LYS A 57 6.98 -7.28 12.21
CA LYS A 57 7.59 -6.13 12.87
C LYS A 57 8.97 -6.54 13.37
N LEU A 58 10.01 -5.81 12.98
CA LEU A 58 11.29 -5.88 13.66
C LEU A 58 11.41 -4.68 14.58
N THR A 59 11.79 -4.94 15.82
CA THR A 59 12.13 -3.91 16.79
C THR A 59 13.43 -3.22 16.38
N ASP A 60 13.51 -1.90 16.59
CA ASP A 60 14.64 -1.04 16.17
C ASP A 60 16.03 -1.48 16.72
N ASP A 61 16.07 -2.40 17.69
CA ASP A 61 17.31 -2.95 18.27
C ASP A 61 18.00 -4.00 17.38
N ASP A 62 17.35 -4.48 16.31
CA ASP A 62 17.94 -5.46 15.40
C ASP A 62 18.68 -4.76 14.24
N GLN A 63 19.99 -4.60 14.38
CA GLN A 63 20.88 -4.12 13.30
C GLN A 63 20.85 -5.03 12.05
N SER A 64 20.27 -6.23 12.14
CA SER A 64 20.03 -7.17 11.03
C SER A 64 18.61 -7.11 10.44
N SER A 65 17.77 -6.18 10.91
CA SER A 65 16.35 -6.15 10.59
C SER A 65 16.04 -6.06 9.10
N GLY A 66 16.74 -5.21 8.36
CA GLY A 66 16.52 -5.07 6.91
C GLY A 66 16.80 -6.34 6.11
N GLU A 67 17.85 -7.09 6.46
CA GLU A 67 18.17 -8.37 5.80
C GLU A 67 17.14 -9.45 6.15
N ALA A 68 16.66 -9.47 7.39
CA ALA A 68 15.61 -10.39 7.82
C ALA A 68 14.26 -10.11 7.14
N VAL A 69 13.85 -8.84 6.97
CA VAL A 69 12.66 -8.49 6.17
C VAL A 69 12.81 -8.96 4.74
N SER A 70 13.95 -8.68 4.11
CA SER A 70 14.20 -9.04 2.71
C SER A 70 14.21 -10.56 2.49
N ALA A 71 14.83 -11.31 3.41
CA ALA A 71 14.81 -12.77 3.39
C ALA A 71 13.38 -13.31 3.56
N TYR A 72 12.60 -12.74 4.49
CA TYR A 72 11.21 -13.11 4.70
C TYR A 72 10.35 -12.83 3.46
N GLU A 73 10.50 -11.65 2.85
CA GLU A 73 9.81 -11.28 1.62
C GLU A 73 10.14 -12.28 0.50
N PHE A 74 11.42 -12.60 0.31
CA PHE A 74 11.87 -13.56 -0.70
C PHE A 74 11.26 -14.95 -0.49
N ASP A 75 11.28 -15.47 0.74
CA ASP A 75 10.71 -16.77 1.07
C ASP A 75 9.19 -16.80 0.87
N MET A 76 8.50 -15.72 1.25
CA MET A 76 7.05 -15.61 1.06
C MET A 76 6.65 -15.52 -0.42
N ILE A 77 7.38 -14.75 -1.23
CA ILE A 77 7.19 -14.71 -2.68
C ILE A 77 7.44 -16.10 -3.29
N ARG A 78 8.50 -16.79 -2.85
CA ARG A 78 8.81 -18.16 -3.29
C ARG A 78 7.70 -19.15 -2.94
N ASN A 79 7.12 -19.04 -1.75
CA ASN A 79 6.01 -19.88 -1.32
C ASN A 79 4.74 -19.60 -2.13
N MET A 80 4.39 -18.32 -2.35
CA MET A 80 3.23 -17.94 -3.18
C MET A 80 3.37 -18.45 -4.62
N ARG A 81 4.59 -18.41 -5.17
CA ARG A 81 4.89 -18.97 -6.50
C ARG A 81 4.65 -20.48 -6.56
N GLN A 82 4.98 -21.23 -5.51
CA GLN A 82 4.73 -22.69 -5.46
C GLN A 82 3.24 -23.03 -5.37
N LEU A 83 2.45 -22.16 -4.76
CA LEU A 83 1.00 -22.32 -4.62
C LEU A 83 0.20 -21.88 -5.86
N ASN A 84 0.88 -21.49 -6.96
CA ASN A 84 0.27 -20.90 -8.16
C ASN A 84 -0.60 -19.66 -7.86
N SER A 85 -0.30 -18.95 -6.78
CA SER A 85 -0.89 -17.64 -6.50
C SER A 85 -0.05 -16.55 -7.18
N ASP A 86 -0.67 -15.39 -7.42
CA ASP A 86 0.06 -14.19 -7.84
C ASP A 86 1.17 -13.86 -6.84
N TYR A 87 2.36 -13.57 -7.37
CA TYR A 87 3.59 -13.38 -6.60
C TYR A 87 4.35 -12.11 -6.99
N LEU A 88 3.83 -11.32 -7.94
CA LEU A 88 4.46 -10.07 -8.34
C LEU A 88 4.15 -8.99 -7.30
N SER A 89 5.20 -8.41 -6.74
CA SER A 89 5.09 -7.27 -5.83
C SER A 89 4.64 -6.03 -6.61
N VAL A 90 3.55 -5.40 -6.15
CA VAL A 90 2.97 -4.20 -6.76
C VAL A 90 2.89 -3.03 -5.77
N GLY A 91 3.56 -3.17 -4.63
CA GLY A 91 3.64 -2.16 -3.59
C GLY A 91 3.43 -2.75 -2.20
N PHE A 92 2.99 -1.92 -1.26
CA PHE A 92 2.86 -2.30 0.13
C PHE A 92 1.64 -1.64 0.77
N TYR A 93 1.13 -2.25 1.84
CA TYR A 93 0.07 -1.67 2.65
C TYR A 93 0.59 -1.27 4.02
N GLN A 94 -0.10 -0.29 4.61
CA GLN A 94 0.12 0.14 5.98
C GLN A 94 -1.22 0.33 6.68
N SER A 95 -1.36 -0.23 7.87
CA SER A 95 -2.53 -0.03 8.71
C SER A 95 -2.10 0.51 10.07
N GLY A 96 -2.91 1.37 10.66
CA GLY A 96 -2.58 2.01 11.95
C GLY A 96 -3.68 2.95 12.40
N TYR A 97 -3.69 3.27 13.69
CA TYR A 97 -4.66 4.21 14.25
C TYR A 97 -4.19 5.65 14.02
N GLY A 98 -5.09 6.45 13.44
CA GLY A 98 -4.88 7.89 13.28
C GLY A 98 -4.36 8.30 11.90
N SER A 99 -4.45 9.60 11.60
CA SER A 99 -4.27 10.17 10.26
C SER A 99 -2.81 10.28 9.77
N SER A 100 -1.85 9.58 10.39
CA SER A 100 -0.42 9.71 10.06
C SER A 100 0.10 8.63 9.11
N PHE A 101 -0.70 8.24 8.12
CA PHE A 101 -0.28 7.27 7.09
C PHE A 101 0.72 7.82 6.08
N LEU A 102 0.79 9.15 5.94
CA LEU A 102 1.72 9.85 5.05
C LEU A 102 2.87 10.43 5.88
N SER A 103 3.62 9.55 6.52
CA SER A 103 4.88 9.91 7.16
C SER A 103 5.96 10.13 6.09
N ARG A 104 7.02 10.89 6.43
CA ARG A 104 8.16 11.08 5.51
C ARG A 104 8.81 9.75 5.15
N SER A 105 8.96 8.84 6.11
CA SER A 105 9.55 7.51 5.87
C SER A 105 8.68 6.68 4.94
N THR A 106 7.36 6.65 5.14
CA THR A 106 6.43 5.94 4.23
C THR A 106 6.53 6.49 2.80
N LEU A 107 6.69 7.79 2.65
CA LEU A 107 6.80 8.43 1.34
C LEU A 107 8.15 8.15 0.66
N GLU A 108 9.25 8.13 1.41
CA GLU A 108 10.56 7.72 0.93
C GLU A 108 10.55 6.24 0.49
N SER A 109 9.88 5.37 1.25
CA SER A 109 9.65 3.96 0.85
C SER A 109 8.82 3.86 -0.43
N LEU A 110 7.71 4.60 -0.55
CA LEU A 110 6.90 4.61 -1.77
C LEU A 110 7.68 5.10 -2.99
N PHE A 111 8.51 6.13 -2.82
CA PHE A 111 9.41 6.63 -3.87
C PHE A 111 10.41 5.55 -4.32
N GLN A 112 11.05 4.85 -3.38
CA GLN A 112 11.98 3.75 -3.70
C GLN A 112 11.28 2.60 -4.43
N TYR A 113 10.09 2.23 -3.98
CA TYR A 113 9.27 1.21 -4.65
C TYR A 113 8.89 1.64 -6.07
N GLN A 114 8.49 2.90 -6.28
CA GLN A 114 8.16 3.42 -7.61
C GLN A 114 9.38 3.53 -8.55
N MET A 115 10.57 3.69 -8.01
CA MET A 115 11.82 3.63 -8.79
C MET A 115 12.13 2.21 -9.30
N GLN A 116 11.75 1.18 -8.56
CA GLN A 116 11.92 -0.22 -8.97
C GLN A 116 10.77 -0.70 -9.86
N ILE A 117 9.54 -0.33 -9.50
CA ILE A 117 8.30 -0.73 -10.14
C ILE A 117 7.48 0.54 -10.37
N SER A 118 7.42 1.04 -11.60
CA SER A 118 6.72 2.29 -11.93
C SER A 118 5.26 2.33 -11.46
N GLU A 119 4.66 1.15 -11.39
CA GLU A 119 3.25 0.89 -11.08
C GLU A 119 2.97 0.72 -9.58
N ALA A 120 3.98 0.89 -8.71
CA ALA A 120 3.82 0.63 -7.29
C ALA A 120 2.79 1.56 -6.63
N VAL A 121 2.01 0.98 -5.71
CA VAL A 121 1.00 1.70 -4.93
C VAL A 121 1.14 1.44 -3.43
N LEU A 122 0.78 2.45 -2.64
CA LEU A 122 0.63 2.35 -1.20
C LEU A 122 -0.84 2.23 -0.84
N LEU A 123 -1.21 1.18 -0.13
CA LEU A 123 -2.57 0.98 0.38
C LEU A 123 -2.62 1.25 1.89
N THR A 124 -3.41 2.22 2.32
CA THR A 124 -3.55 2.55 3.74
C THR A 124 -4.90 2.08 4.26
N TYR A 125 -4.94 1.52 5.45
CA TYR A 125 -6.17 1.15 6.13
C TYR A 125 -6.26 1.77 7.53
N ASP A 126 -7.35 2.50 7.78
CA ASP A 126 -7.67 3.08 9.09
C ASP A 126 -8.78 2.25 9.78
N PRO A 127 -8.43 1.46 10.81
CA PRO A 127 -9.41 0.66 11.55
C PRO A 127 -10.44 1.53 12.30
N SER A 128 -10.12 2.80 12.61
CA SER A 128 -11.07 3.69 13.32
C SER A 128 -12.31 4.04 12.48
N CYS A 129 -12.19 3.98 11.15
CA CYS A 129 -13.29 4.21 10.23
C CYS A 129 -14.26 3.02 10.22
N ALA A 130 -13.74 1.79 10.40
CA ALA A 130 -14.55 0.58 10.45
C ALA A 130 -15.52 0.60 11.64
N THR A 131 -15.11 1.15 12.79
CA THR A 131 -15.98 1.35 13.97
C THR A 131 -17.18 2.27 13.68
N ARG A 132 -17.08 3.14 12.67
CA ARG A 132 -18.17 4.02 12.21
C ARG A 132 -18.97 3.43 11.04
N GLY A 133 -18.75 2.16 10.69
CA GLY A 133 -19.39 1.50 9.55
C GLY A 133 -18.88 1.97 8.19
N GLN A 134 -17.70 2.59 8.13
CA GLN A 134 -17.10 3.08 6.89
C GLN A 134 -15.81 2.32 6.56
N LEU A 135 -15.55 2.09 5.28
CA LEU A 135 -14.29 1.50 4.84
C LEU A 135 -13.18 2.57 4.86
N GLY A 136 -12.24 2.45 5.80
CA GLY A 136 -11.11 3.37 5.97
C GLY A 136 -9.94 3.15 5.02
N MET A 137 -10.16 2.69 3.79
CA MET A 137 -9.08 2.39 2.85
C MET A 137 -8.80 3.53 1.87
N LYS A 138 -7.51 3.78 1.63
CA LYS A 138 -7.03 4.75 0.62
C LYS A 138 -5.81 4.20 -0.09
N ALA A 139 -5.65 4.58 -1.35
CA ALA A 139 -4.55 4.15 -2.20
C ALA A 139 -3.80 5.38 -2.67
N PHE A 140 -2.48 5.30 -2.66
CA PHE A 140 -1.59 6.39 -3.02
C PHE A 140 -0.60 5.91 -4.06
N HIS A 141 -0.31 6.78 -5.00
CA HIS A 141 0.68 6.58 -6.05
C HIS A 141 1.25 7.96 -6.36
N LEU A 142 2.57 8.10 -6.36
CA LEU A 142 3.18 9.40 -6.61
C LEU A 142 3.00 9.76 -8.07
N SER A 143 2.56 10.98 -8.33
CA SER A 143 2.52 11.51 -9.68
C SER A 143 3.94 11.70 -10.22
N GLU A 144 4.13 11.60 -11.54
CA GLU A 144 5.43 11.82 -12.19
C GLU A 144 6.04 13.18 -11.86
N GLN A 145 5.21 14.20 -11.60
CA GLN A 145 5.69 15.51 -11.16
C GLN A 145 6.38 15.44 -9.81
N ILE A 146 5.77 14.73 -8.85
CA ILE A 146 6.35 14.54 -7.52
C ILE A 146 7.57 13.64 -7.60
N LEU A 147 7.51 12.58 -8.41
CA LEU A 147 8.62 11.67 -8.63
C LEU A 147 9.85 12.41 -9.17
N ASN A 148 9.66 13.24 -10.20
CA ASN A 148 10.72 14.06 -10.79
C ASN A 148 11.22 15.14 -9.83
N ALA A 149 10.34 15.76 -9.05
CA ALA A 149 10.73 16.72 -8.02
C ALA A 149 11.54 16.06 -6.89
N MET A 150 11.18 14.85 -6.49
CA MET A 150 11.92 14.06 -5.51
C MET A 150 13.26 13.58 -6.05
N LEU A 151 13.32 13.14 -7.31
CA LEU A 151 14.57 12.81 -8.01
C LEU A 151 15.51 14.02 -8.12
N ASP A 152 15.00 15.18 -8.54
CA ASP A 152 15.77 16.44 -8.58
C ASP A 152 16.25 16.82 -7.18
N THR A 153 15.41 16.64 -6.16
CA THR A 153 15.78 16.87 -4.77
C THR A 153 16.86 15.89 -4.31
N GLU A 154 16.78 14.60 -4.63
CA GLU A 154 17.81 13.62 -4.28
C GLU A 154 19.14 13.92 -4.98
N MET A 155 19.10 14.27 -6.27
CA MET A 155 20.28 14.73 -7.01
C MET A 155 20.88 16.00 -6.40
N ARG A 156 20.04 16.95 -5.98
CA ARG A 156 20.46 18.19 -5.33
C ARG A 156 20.96 18.00 -3.92
N LEU A 157 20.40 17.06 -3.16
CA LEU A 157 20.90 16.70 -1.82
C LEU A 157 22.26 16.01 -1.90
N ARG A 158 22.50 15.20 -2.93
CA ARG A 158 23.84 14.67 -3.24
C ARG A 158 24.84 15.79 -3.55
N LEU A 159 24.37 16.94 -4.05
CA LEU A 159 25.19 18.12 -4.33
C LEU A 159 25.24 19.13 -3.16
N ASN A 160 24.25 19.14 -2.27
CA ASN A 160 24.16 20.08 -1.14
C ASN A 160 23.15 19.60 -0.05
N PRO A 161 23.62 19.17 1.14
CA PRO A 161 22.78 18.45 2.13
C PRO A 161 21.83 19.32 2.99
N ASN A 162 21.76 20.63 2.79
CA ASN A 162 21.04 21.56 3.71
C ASN A 162 19.67 22.08 3.22
N LEU A 163 19.06 21.49 2.20
CA LEU A 163 17.82 22.03 1.62
C LEU A 163 16.55 21.39 2.21
N LYS A 164 15.67 22.23 2.80
CA LYS A 164 14.38 21.82 3.36
C LYS A 164 13.27 22.14 2.37
N VAL A 165 12.58 21.12 1.85
CA VAL A 165 11.52 21.27 0.83
C VAL A 165 10.15 20.92 1.42
N ARG A 166 9.12 21.64 0.98
CA ARG A 166 7.70 21.45 1.34
C ARG A 166 7.00 20.76 0.17
N HIS A 167 6.27 19.68 0.41
CA HIS A 167 5.62 18.88 -0.63
C HIS A 167 4.09 19.08 -0.60
N ASN A 168 3.49 19.29 -1.78
CA ASN A 168 2.04 19.22 -2.01
C ASN A 168 1.75 17.93 -2.79
N PHE A 169 0.70 17.20 -2.40
CA PHE A 169 0.43 15.83 -2.85
C PHE A 169 -0.86 15.74 -3.67
N GLU A 170 -0.84 14.98 -4.77
CA GLU A 170 -2.04 14.58 -5.53
C GLU A 170 -2.50 13.17 -5.13
N PHE A 171 -3.81 12.96 -5.13
CA PHE A 171 -4.48 11.71 -4.75
C PHE A 171 -4.97 10.97 -6.00
N ILE A 172 -4.80 9.65 -6.07
CA ILE A 172 -5.43 8.83 -7.11
C ILE A 172 -6.77 8.26 -6.60
N ILE A 173 -7.78 8.28 -7.47
CA ILE A 173 -9.16 7.86 -7.19
C ILE A 173 -9.28 6.33 -7.12
N PHE A 174 -10.00 5.86 -6.10
CA PHE A 174 -10.33 4.47 -5.84
C PHE A 174 -11.45 3.97 -6.76
N VAL A 175 -11.35 2.74 -7.29
CA VAL A 175 -12.50 2.01 -7.86
C VAL A 175 -12.58 0.64 -7.19
N PHE A 176 -13.58 0.46 -6.33
CA PHE A 176 -13.88 -0.84 -5.73
C PHE A 176 -14.74 -1.66 -6.69
N GLY A 177 -14.31 -2.89 -6.98
CA GLY A 177 -15.16 -3.85 -7.68
C GLY A 177 -14.37 -4.83 -8.53
N ARG A 178 -14.38 -6.10 -8.14
CA ARG A 178 -14.60 -7.16 -9.12
C ARG A 178 -16.11 -7.24 -9.25
N GLU A 179 -16.66 -7.20 -10.47
CA GLU A 179 -18.06 -7.59 -10.69
C GLU A 179 -18.20 -9.07 -10.26
N SER A 180 -18.45 -9.30 -8.97
CA SER A 180 -19.08 -10.51 -8.50
C SER A 180 -20.57 -10.26 -8.61
N SER A 181 -21.15 -10.85 -9.64
CA SER A 181 -22.56 -10.99 -9.91
C SER A 181 -23.28 -11.72 -8.77
N LEU A 182 -23.47 -11.09 -7.62
CA LEU A 182 -24.42 -11.51 -6.59
C LEU A 182 -25.06 -10.27 -5.98
N LEU A 183 -26.26 -10.00 -6.50
CA LEU A 183 -27.25 -9.07 -5.96
C LEU A 183 -27.37 -9.20 -4.45
N ILE A 184 -27.15 -8.09 -3.73
CA ILE A 184 -27.80 -7.86 -2.44
C ILE A 184 -28.51 -6.51 -2.56
N PRO A 185 -29.86 -6.49 -2.58
CA PRO A 185 -30.61 -5.26 -2.77
C PRO A 185 -30.50 -4.38 -1.52
N SER A 186 -30.12 -3.12 -1.74
CA SER A 186 -30.17 -2.06 -0.75
C SER A 186 -31.63 -1.73 -0.42
N TYR A 187 -32.10 -2.15 0.76
CA TYR A 187 -33.29 -1.56 1.36
C TYR A 187 -32.92 -0.18 1.90
N GLY A 188 -33.52 0.86 1.32
CA GLY A 188 -33.42 2.22 1.79
C GLY A 188 -34.11 2.41 3.14
N LEU A 189 -33.51 3.23 3.99
CA LEU A 189 -34.24 3.95 5.02
C LEU A 189 -34.15 5.45 4.73
N ALA A 190 -35.21 5.96 4.11
CA ALA A 190 -35.65 7.32 4.35
C ALA A 190 -36.56 7.28 5.57
N VAL A 191 -36.25 8.04 6.62
CA VAL A 191 -37.27 8.48 7.56
C VAL A 191 -37.02 9.95 7.90
N THR A 192 -38.10 10.69 7.73
CA THR A 192 -38.39 12.11 7.96
C THR A 192 -38.01 12.61 9.34
#